data_AF-A0A527HC46-F1
#
_entry.id   AF-A0A527HC46-F1
#
_cell.length_a   1.000
_cell.length_b   1.000
_cell.length_c   1.000
_cell.angle_alpha   90.00
_cell.angle_beta   90.00
_cell.angle_gamma   90.00
#
_symmetry.space_group_name_H-M   'P 1'
#
loop_
_entity.id
_entity.type
_entity.pdbx_description
1 polymer ?
#
loop_
_entity_poly.entity_id
_entity_poly.type
_entity_poly.pdbx_seq_one_letter_code
_entity_poly.pdbx_strand_id
1 'polypeptide(L)' 'MKSHVKAVVIGGGVVGCSVLYHLAKAGWTDIMLIERSELTSGSSWHA' A
#
# COMPACT_ATOMS: atom_id res chain seq x y z
N MET A 1 8.54 -5.69 -12.57
CA MET A 1 7.45 -4.88 -11.98
C MET A 1 6.26 -4.92 -12.93
N LYS A 2 5.01 -5.07 -12.46
CA LYS A 2 3.85 -4.96 -13.36
C LYS A 2 3.76 -3.54 -13.90
N SER A 3 3.54 -3.37 -15.20
CA SER A 3 3.34 -2.06 -15.84
C SER A 3 1.89 -1.58 -15.75
N HIS A 4 0.96 -2.49 -15.49
CA HIS A 4 -0.46 -2.21 -15.30
C HIS A 4 -0.97 -2.90 -14.05
N VAL A 5 -1.79 -2.20 -13.28
CA VAL A 5 -2.52 -2.71 -12.13
C VAL A 5 -3.88 -2.02 -12.07
N LYS A 6 -4.84 -2.63 -11.38
CA LYS A 6 -6.18 -2.08 -11.17
C LYS A 6 -6.16 -0.88 -10.22
N ALA A 7 -5.27 -0.88 -9.23
CA ALA A 7 -5.03 0.25 -8.33
C ALA A 7 -3.59 0.26 -7.79
N VAL A 8 -3.04 1.46 -7.60
CA VAL A 8 -1.77 1.70 -6.90
C VAL A 8 -2.05 2.53 -5.65
N VAL A 9 -1.56 2.08 -4.50
CA VAL A 9 -1.52 2.86 -3.25
C VAL A 9 -0.14 3.48 -3.11
N ILE A 10 -0.06 4.80 -2.97
CA ILE A 10 1.20 5.53 -2.78
C ILE A 10 1.31 5.92 -1.31
N GLY A 11 2.31 5.37 -0.61
CA GLY A 11 2.55 5.55 0.82
C GLY A 11 2.39 4.26 1.61
N GLY A 12 3.45 3.83 2.28
CA GLY A 12 3.56 2.62 3.11
C GLY A 12 3.36 2.86 4.61
N GLY A 13 2.67 3.94 4.98
CA GLY A 13 2.18 4.16 6.35
C GLY A 13 0.96 3.30 6.69
N VAL A 14 0.49 3.38 7.93
CA VAL A 14 -0.62 2.54 8.45
C VAL A 14 -1.87 2.62 7.58
N VAL A 15 -2.22 3.80 7.08
CA VAL A 15 -3.39 4.00 6.23
C VAL A 15 -3.22 3.31 4.88
N GLY A 16 -2.06 3.49 4.22
CA GLY A 16 -1.81 2.88 2.91
C GLY A 16 -1.76 1.36 2.97
N CYS A 17 -1.10 0.80 3.98
CA CYS A 17 -1.09 -0.64 4.23
C CYS A 17 -2.50 -1.18 4.52
N SER A 18 -3.30 -0.46 5.31
CA SER A 18 -4.69 -0.84 5.60
C SER A 18 -5.55 -0.86 4.33
N VAL A 19 -5.47 0.18 3.49
CA VAL A 19 -6.17 0.23 2.20
C VAL A 19 -5.78 -0.96 1.32
N LEU A 20 -4.48 -1.22 1.15
CA LEU A 20 -4.02 -2.33 0.33
C LEU A 20 -4.49 -3.69 0.88
N TYR A 21 -4.40 -3.88 2.20
CA TYR A 21 -4.88 -5.09 2.88
C TYR A 21 -6.37 -5.32 2.62
N HIS A 22 -7.21 -4.30 2.81
CA HIS A 22 -8.65 -4.44 2.63
C HIS A 22 -9.05 -4.64 1.16
N LEU A 23 -8.32 -4.06 0.21
CA LEU A 23 -8.49 -4.37 -1.22
C LEU A 23 -8.16 -5.83 -1.52
N ALA A 24 -7.02 -6.33 -1.02
CA ALA A 24 -6.63 -7.73 -1.17
C ALA A 24 -7.68 -8.67 -0.55
N LYS A 25 -8.12 -8.35 0.67
CA LYS A 25 -9.16 -9.11 1.40
C LYS A 25 -10.50 -9.12 0.67
N ALA A 26 -10.83 -8.04 -0.04
CA ALA A 26 -12.02 -7.96 -0.91
C ALA A 26 -11.85 -8.68 -2.25
N GLY A 27 -10.77 -9.44 -2.44
CA GLY A 27 -10.53 -10.25 -3.63
C GLY A 27 -9.85 -9.52 -4.80
N TRP A 28 -9.31 -8.32 -4.58
CA TRP A 28 -8.55 -7.64 -5.62
C TRP A 28 -7.15 -8.25 -5.75
N THR A 29 -6.80 -8.69 -6.95
CA THR A 29 -5.55 -9.43 -7.23
C THR A 29 -4.49 -8.60 -7.96
N ASP A 30 -4.89 -7.54 -8.67
CA ASP A 30 -4.01 -6.64 -9.41
C ASP A 30 -3.88 -5.28 -8.72
N ILE A 31 -3.30 -5.29 -7.52
CA ILE A 31 -3.04 -4.09 -6.72
C ILE A 31 -1.56 -4.00 -6.35
N MET A 32 -1.07 -2.78 -6.14
CA MET A 32 0.32 -2.51 -5.78
C MET A 32 0.40 -1.41 -4.74
N LEU A 33 1.38 -1.50 -3.84
CA LEU A 33 1.77 -0.40 -2.95
C LEU A 33 3.19 0.03 -3.28
N ILE A 34 3.40 1.35 -3.36
CA ILE A 34 4.70 1.96 -3.58
C ILE A 34 4.99 2.89 -2.40
N GLU A 35 6.13 2.68 -1.76
CA GLU A 35 6.67 3.52 -0.70
C GLU A 35 8.02 4.10 -1.17
N ARG A 36 8.32 5.34 -0.75
CA ARG A 36 9.57 6.04 -1.05
C ARG A 36 10.76 5.35 -0.39
N SER A 37 10.61 4.86 0.83
CA SER A 37 11.67 4.19 1.60
C SER A 37 11.18 2.85 2.16
N GLU A 38 11.24 2.64 3.48
CA GLU A 38 10.68 1.48 4.16
C GLU A 38 9.24 1.74 4.65
N LEU A 39 8.49 0.65 4.85
CA LEU A 39 7.16 0.73 5.45
C LEU A 39 7.24 1.43 6.80
N THR A 40 6.19 2.18 7.14
CA THR A 40 6.08 2.93 8.40
C THR A 40 7.04 4.11 8.59
N SER A 41 7.97 4.39 7.67
CA SER A 41 8.97 5.48 7.79
C SER A 41 8.41 6.91 7.95
N GLY A 42 7.12 7.13 7.67
CA GLY A 42 6.39 8.39 7.95
C GLY A 42 5.85 8.46 9.38
N SER A 43 4.79 9.22 9.63
CA SER A 43 4.27 9.42 11.00
C SER A 43 3.83 8.16 11.73
N SER A 44 3.64 7.03 11.03
CA SER A 44 3.23 5.77 11.65
C SER A 44 4.25 5.14 12.59
N TRP A 45 5.56 5.40 12.46
CA TRP A 45 6.55 4.81 13.37
C TRP A 45 6.56 5.47 14.76
N HIS A 46 6.14 6.74 14.86
CA HIS A 46 6.21 7.56 16.08
C HIS A 46 4.83 8.00 16.60
N ALA A 47 3.76 7.49 16.01
CA ALA A 47 2.39 7.77 16.45
C ALA A 47 1.97 6.86 17.61
#